data_AF-A0A925B4B1-F1
#
_entry.id   AF-A0A925B4B1-F1
#
_cell.length_a   1.000
_cell.length_b   1.000
_cell.length_c   1.000
_cell.angle_alpha   90.00
_cell.angle_beta   90.00
_cell.angle_gamma   90.00
#
_symmetry.space_group_name_H-M   'P 1'
#
loop_
_entity.id
_entity.type
_entity.pdbx_description
1 polymer ?
#
loop_
_entity_poly.entity_id
_entity_poly.type
_entity_poly.pdbx_seq_one_letter_code
_entity_poly.pdbx_strand_id
1 'polypeptide(L)'
;MKILKIILLVCALLGGGLFVGTAIFNRQTHNRQTALDNEWRQTTGTTTAELLQKYPRQEKNESAVKLEELAARLLKVNGETNIKNVFESDFNRFAKRQSVESGEAKELSENLKTFLAAHQNDFESLYDFIEQNPAPHWKLNLEQPNSESFAAPQPLDFVFHRNLHRLIALDALDKTRQNKDDAALRAFAASWKAAESLRQRPELTAQIDNFIIAETQLQTLRQMKRVPPEWEIRILEPDYRRTGLEMLQLEYSAVHSSAFVPMSEWGRAENNTIWQQFLVARVLPVFEINQRLDFSAAGVRTVAYLQQTDFCSFDRKFSGFDDTTSGNGFFGHPIYINLIEKWQDYAELAFDSELTSQLLRAKRQATQLSGETAAEQSNLCKDSRWTIAETRDGSTVIEFSRAAELLKNTEIPLTYTIKARD
;
A
#
# COMPACT_ATOMS: atom_id res chain seq x y z
N MET A 1 -15.80 65.77 1.54
CA MET A 1 -16.95 65.03 2.11
C MET A 1 -17.72 64.16 1.10
N LYS A 2 -18.03 64.61 -0.14
CA LYS A 2 -18.74 63.78 -1.14
C LYS A 2 -18.00 62.48 -1.55
N ILE A 3 -16.69 62.55 -1.79
CA ILE A 3 -15.86 61.39 -2.18
C ILE A 3 -15.87 60.29 -1.10
N LEU A 4 -15.74 60.67 0.17
CA LEU A 4 -15.78 59.70 1.28
C LEU A 4 -17.11 58.94 1.36
N LYS A 5 -18.25 59.60 1.12
CA LYS A 5 -19.57 58.95 1.08
C LYS A 5 -19.68 57.94 -0.06
N ILE A 6 -19.10 58.25 -1.23
CA ILE A 6 -19.07 57.33 -2.37
C ILE A 6 -18.21 56.11 -2.04
N ILE A 7 -17.01 56.32 -1.46
CA ILE A 7 -16.12 55.22 -1.05
C ILE A 7 -16.82 54.30 -0.05
N LEU A 8 -17.46 54.87 0.99
CA LEU A 8 -18.20 54.08 1.98
C LEU A 8 -19.36 53.28 1.37
N LEU A 9 -20.10 53.87 0.42
CA LEU A 9 -21.18 53.16 -0.28
C LEU A 9 -20.64 52.01 -1.13
N VAL A 10 -19.56 52.22 -1.87
CA VAL A 10 -18.92 51.16 -2.67
C VAL A 10 -18.40 50.05 -1.76
N CYS A 11 -17.73 50.38 -0.66
CA CYS A 11 -17.29 49.39 0.33
C CYS A 11 -18.47 48.61 0.94
N ALA A 12 -19.59 49.28 1.24
CA ALA A 12 -20.78 48.63 1.77
C ALA A 12 -21.44 47.68 0.74
N LEU A 13 -21.51 48.07 -0.53
CA LEU A 13 -22.05 47.23 -1.61
C LEU A 13 -21.14 46.02 -1.88
N LEU A 14 -19.82 46.22 -1.93
CA LEU A 14 -18.86 45.13 -2.09
C LEU A 14 -18.91 44.17 -0.90
N GLY A 15 -18.93 44.70 0.33
CA GLY A 15 -19.05 43.91 1.55
C GLY A 15 -20.36 43.12 1.62
N GLY A 16 -21.48 43.77 1.28
CA GLY A 16 -22.79 43.12 1.23
C GLY A 16 -22.88 42.05 0.15
N GLY A 17 -22.39 42.33 -1.06
CA GLY A 17 -22.32 41.36 -2.16
C GLY A 17 -21.47 40.15 -1.81
N LEU A 18 -20.32 40.37 -1.17
CA LEU A 18 -19.44 39.30 -0.70
C LEU A 18 -20.09 38.47 0.40
N PHE A 19 -20.79 39.11 1.36
CA PHE A 19 -21.52 38.41 2.41
C PHE A 19 -22.64 37.52 1.82
N VAL A 20 -23.50 38.08 0.96
CA VAL A 20 -24.57 37.32 0.31
C VAL A 20 -24.00 36.19 -0.56
N GLY A 21 -22.94 36.47 -1.32
CA GLY A 21 -22.24 35.47 -2.11
C GLY A 21 -21.75 34.31 -1.25
N THR A 22 -20.99 34.58 -0.17
CA THR A 22 -20.51 33.54 0.74
C THR A 22 -21.64 32.74 1.39
N ALA A 23 -22.76 33.38 1.75
CA ALA A 23 -23.91 32.67 2.31
C ALA A 23 -24.58 31.72 1.29
N ILE A 24 -24.73 32.15 0.04
CA ILE A 24 -25.24 31.32 -1.06
C ILE A 24 -24.30 30.14 -1.31
N PHE A 25 -23.00 30.41 -1.41
CA PHE A 25 -22.00 29.36 -1.62
C PHE A 25 -21.96 28.36 -0.46
N ASN A 26 -21.98 28.82 0.80
CA ASN A 26 -22.03 27.93 1.96
C ASN A 26 -23.26 27.03 1.94
N ARG A 27 -24.43 27.58 1.57
CA ARG A 27 -25.66 26.78 1.43
C ARG A 27 -25.54 25.75 0.30
N GLN A 28 -24.98 26.13 -0.85
CA GLN A 28 -24.75 25.20 -1.95
C GLN A 28 -23.77 24.10 -1.55
N THR A 29 -22.64 24.45 -0.93
CA THR A 29 -21.64 23.52 -0.42
C THR A 29 -22.25 22.55 0.60
N HIS A 30 -23.08 23.03 1.53
CA HIS A 30 -23.77 22.17 2.50
C HIS A 30 -24.77 21.20 1.85
N ASN A 31 -25.52 21.66 0.83
CA ASN A 31 -26.42 20.80 0.07
C ASN A 31 -25.64 19.73 -0.71
N ARG A 32 -24.51 20.11 -1.33
CA ARG A 32 -23.62 19.18 -2.04
C ARG A 32 -23.03 18.15 -1.09
N GLN A 33 -22.60 18.58 0.10
CA GLN A 33 -22.12 17.68 1.14
C GLN A 33 -23.19 16.66 1.53
N THR A 34 -24.41 17.12 1.87
CA THR A 34 -25.51 16.21 2.26
C THR A 34 -25.83 15.23 1.15
N ALA A 35 -25.83 15.67 -0.12
CA ALA A 35 -26.03 14.79 -1.26
C ALA A 35 -24.92 13.75 -1.38
N LEU A 36 -23.65 14.16 -1.23
CA LEU A 36 -22.50 13.29 -1.31
C LEU A 36 -22.42 12.29 -0.14
N ASP A 37 -22.79 12.70 1.08
CA ASP A 37 -22.91 11.80 2.24
C ASP A 37 -23.93 10.68 1.97
N ASN A 38 -25.06 11.03 1.37
CA ASN A 38 -26.08 10.05 0.97
C ASN A 38 -25.57 9.13 -0.14
N GLU A 39 -24.88 9.67 -1.14
CA GLU A 39 -24.27 8.89 -2.23
C GLU A 39 -23.21 7.92 -1.68
N TRP A 40 -22.32 8.40 -0.80
CA TRP A 40 -21.29 7.59 -0.15
C TRP A 40 -21.92 6.41 0.60
N ARG A 41 -22.97 6.68 1.38
CA ARG A 41 -23.69 5.65 2.14
C ARG A 41 -24.37 4.64 1.22
N GLN A 42 -24.96 5.09 0.11
CA GLN A 42 -25.63 4.20 -0.86
C GLN A 42 -24.64 3.31 -1.60
N THR A 43 -23.49 3.85 -2.00
CA THR A 43 -22.47 3.12 -2.76
C THR A 43 -21.67 2.17 -1.88
N THR A 44 -21.13 2.68 -0.77
CA THR A 44 -20.23 1.88 0.08
C THR A 44 -20.97 0.99 1.05
N GLY A 45 -22.27 1.25 1.26
CA GLY A 45 -23.08 0.59 2.29
C GLY A 45 -22.73 1.03 3.71
N THR A 46 -21.85 2.02 3.87
CA THR A 46 -21.32 2.44 5.16
C THR A 46 -21.08 3.95 5.21
N THR A 47 -21.15 4.52 6.41
CA THR A 47 -20.77 5.91 6.68
C THR A 47 -19.30 6.01 7.06
N THR A 48 -18.70 7.19 6.98
CA THR A 48 -17.35 7.43 7.52
C THR A 48 -17.22 6.99 8.97
N ALA A 49 -18.22 7.28 9.81
CA ALA A 49 -18.19 6.91 11.22
C ALA A 49 -18.17 5.38 11.42
N GLU A 50 -18.96 4.64 10.65
CA GLU A 50 -18.97 3.17 10.68
C GLU A 50 -17.65 2.58 10.15
N LEU A 51 -17.04 3.17 9.11
CA LEU A 51 -15.70 2.81 8.64
C LEU A 51 -14.64 3.02 9.72
N LEU A 52 -14.64 4.17 10.39
CA LEU A 52 -13.72 4.46 11.49
C LEU A 52 -13.94 3.52 12.67
N GLN A 53 -15.19 3.18 12.99
CA GLN A 53 -15.53 2.24 14.07
C GLN A 53 -15.00 0.82 13.83
N LYS A 54 -14.87 0.41 12.55
CA LYS A 54 -14.23 -0.86 12.19
C LYS A 54 -12.75 -0.94 12.62
N TYR A 55 -12.11 0.22 12.72
CA TYR A 55 -10.69 0.37 13.02
C TYR A 55 -10.51 1.20 14.30
N PRO A 56 -10.86 0.62 15.47
CA PRO A 56 -10.78 1.34 16.72
C PRO A 56 -9.35 1.80 17.00
N ARG A 57 -9.21 2.86 17.78
CA ARG A 57 -7.91 3.34 18.24
C ARG A 57 -7.11 2.20 18.87
N GLN A 58 -5.86 2.07 18.44
CA GLN A 58 -4.90 1.11 18.98
C GLN A 58 -3.73 1.86 19.58
N GLU A 59 -3.26 1.40 20.74
CA GLU A 59 -1.99 1.82 21.30
C GLU A 59 -0.90 0.85 20.87
N LYS A 60 0.33 1.34 20.79
CA LYS A 60 1.48 0.51 20.44
C LYS A 60 1.74 -0.53 21.53
N ASN A 61 1.90 -1.81 21.17
CA ASN A 61 2.24 -2.85 22.16
C ASN A 61 3.74 -2.97 22.45
N GLU A 62 4.06 -3.69 23.52
CA GLU A 62 5.42 -4.03 23.91
C GLU A 62 6.16 -4.80 22.80
N SER A 63 5.46 -5.65 22.03
CA SER A 63 6.04 -6.35 20.89
C SER A 63 6.58 -5.38 19.82
N ALA A 64 5.82 -4.34 19.48
CA ALA A 64 6.25 -3.33 18.53
C ALA A 64 7.44 -2.53 19.06
N VAL A 65 7.39 -2.09 20.33
CA VAL A 65 8.53 -1.38 20.95
C VAL A 65 9.80 -2.23 20.89
N LYS A 66 9.71 -3.50 21.29
CA LYS A 66 10.88 -4.37 21.35
C LYS A 66 11.39 -4.78 19.96
N LEU A 67 10.48 -5.02 19.02
CA LEU A 67 10.84 -5.28 17.62
C LEU A 67 11.68 -4.12 17.06
N GLU A 68 11.28 -2.89 17.32
CA GLU A 68 12.00 -1.70 16.87
C GLU A 68 13.39 -1.59 17.49
N GLU A 69 13.53 -1.88 18.79
CA GLU A 69 14.84 -1.93 19.44
C GLU A 69 15.77 -2.96 18.78
N LEU A 70 15.25 -4.17 18.53
CA LEU A 70 16.02 -5.27 17.93
C LEU A 70 16.41 -4.92 16.48
N ALA A 71 15.46 -4.43 15.69
CA ALA A 71 15.68 -4.05 14.30
C ALA A 71 16.58 -2.80 14.17
N ALA A 72 16.55 -1.88 15.13
CA ALA A 72 17.48 -0.76 15.16
C ALA A 72 18.95 -1.20 15.28
N ARG A 73 19.25 -2.36 15.89
CA ARG A 73 20.62 -2.91 15.93
C ARG A 73 21.08 -3.41 14.56
N LEU A 74 20.17 -3.96 13.76
CA LEU A 74 20.43 -4.38 12.39
C LEU A 74 20.54 -3.19 11.43
N LEU A 75 19.79 -2.11 11.70
CA LEU A 75 19.67 -0.95 10.81
C LEU A 75 20.65 0.19 11.14
N LYS A 76 21.36 0.12 12.28
CA LYS A 76 22.43 1.06 12.66
C LYS A 76 23.80 0.40 12.45
N VAL A 77 24.47 0.72 11.35
CA VAL A 77 25.89 0.34 11.15
C VAL A 77 26.77 1.52 11.57
N ASN A 78 27.62 1.33 12.59
CA ASN A 78 28.65 2.29 13.01
C ASN A 78 28.17 3.68 13.48
N GLY A 79 26.96 3.80 14.04
CA GLY A 79 26.47 5.07 14.60
C GLY A 79 26.11 6.16 13.57
N GLU A 80 26.34 5.91 12.29
CA GLU A 80 25.85 6.71 11.17
C GLU A 80 24.66 5.99 10.51
N THR A 81 23.58 6.72 10.25
CA THR A 81 22.34 6.22 9.60
C THR A 81 22.51 5.92 8.10
N ASN A 82 23.68 5.43 7.68
CA ASN A 82 24.05 5.33 6.26
C ASN A 82 24.13 3.90 5.71
N ILE A 83 23.45 2.93 6.36
CA ILE A 83 23.05 1.67 5.69
C ILE A 83 22.39 2.00 4.35
N LYS A 84 21.64 3.11 4.29
CA LYS A 84 20.90 3.56 3.13
C LYS A 84 21.74 3.53 1.85
N ASN A 85 22.92 4.13 1.79
CA ASN A 85 23.59 4.29 0.48
C ASN A 85 24.27 3.01 -0.06
N VAL A 86 24.94 2.24 0.80
CA VAL A 86 25.69 1.04 0.37
C VAL A 86 24.79 -0.19 0.31
N PHE A 87 23.90 -0.34 1.30
CA PHE A 87 22.98 -1.47 1.35
C PHE A 87 21.89 -1.33 0.29
N GLU A 88 21.31 -0.14 0.08
CA GLU A 88 20.22 0.02 -0.88
C GLU A 88 20.68 -0.25 -2.32
N SER A 89 21.89 0.14 -2.72
CA SER A 89 22.38 -0.16 -4.07
C SER A 89 22.67 -1.64 -4.30
N ASP A 90 23.33 -2.31 -3.34
CA ASP A 90 23.69 -3.73 -3.45
C ASP A 90 22.45 -4.61 -3.29
N PHE A 91 21.59 -4.29 -2.33
CA PHE A 91 20.33 -4.97 -2.10
C PHE A 91 19.38 -4.79 -3.28
N ASN A 92 19.14 -3.56 -3.77
CA ASN A 92 18.23 -3.36 -4.89
C ASN A 92 18.74 -4.05 -6.16
N ARG A 93 20.06 -4.07 -6.38
CA ARG A 93 20.65 -4.85 -7.50
C ARG A 93 20.46 -6.35 -7.31
N PHE A 94 20.58 -6.84 -6.08
CA PHE A 94 20.29 -8.23 -5.75
C PHE A 94 18.81 -8.55 -5.97
N ALA A 95 17.89 -7.83 -5.32
CA ALA A 95 16.45 -7.97 -5.44
C ALA A 95 15.98 -7.91 -6.90
N LYS A 96 16.47 -6.94 -7.69
CA LYS A 96 16.15 -6.85 -9.13
C LYS A 96 16.62 -8.07 -9.93
N ARG A 97 17.79 -8.65 -9.61
CA ARG A 97 18.25 -9.89 -10.25
C ARG A 97 17.39 -11.09 -9.84
N GLN A 98 16.86 -11.05 -8.63
CA GLN A 98 16.01 -12.10 -8.07
C GLN A 98 14.57 -12.06 -8.59
N SER A 99 14.06 -10.88 -8.96
CA SER A 99 12.68 -10.74 -9.48
C SER A 99 12.51 -11.23 -10.92
N VAL A 100 13.57 -11.14 -11.74
CA VAL A 100 13.50 -11.48 -13.18
C VAL A 100 13.65 -12.99 -13.44
N GLU A 101 14.37 -13.71 -12.59
CA GLU A 101 14.73 -15.11 -12.82
C GLU A 101 14.12 -16.02 -11.76
N SER A 102 13.24 -16.93 -12.17
CA SER A 102 12.84 -18.06 -11.32
C SER A 102 13.97 -19.09 -11.27
N GLY A 103 14.47 -19.39 -10.07
CA GLY A 103 15.51 -20.40 -9.91
C GLY A 103 16.13 -20.38 -8.53
N GLU A 104 17.31 -20.99 -8.44
CA GLU A 104 18.10 -20.94 -7.22
C GLU A 104 18.51 -19.49 -6.91
N ALA A 105 18.47 -19.15 -5.62
CA ALA A 105 18.89 -17.86 -5.13
C ALA A 105 20.32 -17.53 -5.60
N LYS A 106 20.48 -16.42 -6.33
CA LYS A 106 21.77 -15.90 -6.81
C LYS A 106 22.75 -15.62 -5.69
N GLU A 107 24.03 -15.53 -6.06
CA GLU A 107 25.09 -15.26 -5.11
C GLU A 107 25.04 -13.84 -4.55
N LEU A 108 25.19 -13.74 -3.22
CA LEU A 108 25.32 -12.49 -2.50
C LEU A 108 26.67 -11.82 -2.78
N SER A 109 26.70 -10.49 -2.80
CA SER A 109 27.98 -9.77 -2.80
C SER A 109 28.73 -10.05 -1.49
N GLU A 110 30.06 -9.93 -1.52
CA GLU A 110 30.89 -10.18 -0.33
C GLU A 110 30.53 -9.24 0.84
N ASN A 111 30.12 -8.01 0.54
CA ASN A 111 29.63 -7.05 1.53
C ASN A 111 28.38 -7.58 2.25
N LEU A 112 27.42 -8.13 1.52
CA LEU A 112 26.18 -8.68 2.08
C LEU A 112 26.46 -9.94 2.90
N LYS A 113 27.33 -10.83 2.43
CA LYS A 113 27.77 -12.02 3.20
C LYS A 113 28.43 -11.62 4.52
N THR A 114 29.37 -10.68 4.46
CA THR A 114 30.08 -10.16 5.64
C THR A 114 29.11 -9.53 6.63
N PHE A 115 28.14 -8.74 6.14
CA PHE A 115 27.11 -8.14 6.96
C PHE A 115 26.24 -9.19 7.67
N LEU A 116 25.71 -10.17 6.94
CA LEU A 116 24.89 -11.23 7.52
C LEU A 116 25.65 -12.03 8.59
N ALA A 117 26.91 -12.36 8.30
CA ALA A 117 27.77 -13.07 9.26
C ALA A 117 28.03 -12.24 10.52
N ALA A 118 28.30 -10.93 10.39
CA ALA A 118 28.55 -10.05 11.52
C ALA A 118 27.31 -9.85 12.43
N HIS A 119 26.11 -9.94 11.86
CA HIS A 119 24.84 -9.71 12.55
C HIS A 119 24.03 -10.98 12.83
N GLN A 120 24.63 -12.17 12.71
CA GLN A 120 23.91 -13.43 12.88
C GLN A 120 23.17 -13.52 14.22
N ASN A 121 23.83 -13.14 15.32
CA ASN A 121 23.20 -13.16 16.65
C ASN A 121 22.05 -12.17 16.80
N ASP A 122 22.11 -11.03 16.11
CA ASP A 122 21.03 -10.04 16.12
C ASP A 122 19.80 -10.56 15.37
N PHE A 123 20.01 -11.26 14.24
CA PHE A 123 18.94 -11.93 13.50
C PHE A 123 18.31 -13.05 14.33
N GLU A 124 19.09 -13.93 14.95
CA GLU A 124 18.52 -15.01 15.78
C GLU A 124 17.75 -14.44 16.97
N SER A 125 18.27 -13.40 17.64
CA SER A 125 17.54 -12.70 18.72
C SER A 125 16.22 -12.11 18.24
N LEU A 126 16.21 -11.55 17.03
CA LEU A 126 15.01 -11.00 16.39
C LEU A 126 13.98 -12.10 16.10
N TYR A 127 14.41 -13.24 15.56
CA TYR A 127 13.52 -14.35 15.21
C TYR A 127 12.94 -15.02 16.46
N ASP A 128 13.77 -15.31 17.46
CA ASP A 128 13.33 -15.82 18.77
C ASP A 128 12.25 -14.92 19.36
N PHE A 129 12.48 -13.60 19.34
CA PHE A 129 11.54 -12.63 19.85
C PHE A 129 10.21 -12.63 19.08
N ILE A 130 10.25 -12.52 17.75
CA ILE A 130 9.04 -12.50 16.93
C ILE A 130 8.25 -13.80 17.10
N GLU A 131 8.91 -14.95 17.18
CA GLU A 131 8.28 -16.26 17.33
C GLU A 131 7.52 -16.38 18.66
N GLN A 132 8.14 -15.96 19.76
CA GLN A 132 7.63 -16.17 21.12
C GLN A 132 6.60 -15.12 21.57
N ASN A 133 6.51 -13.98 20.89
CA ASN A 133 5.66 -12.86 21.33
C ASN A 133 4.44 -12.67 20.41
N PRO A 134 3.38 -12.00 20.86
CA PRO A 134 2.28 -11.58 19.98
C PRO A 134 2.79 -10.72 18.82
N ALA A 135 2.04 -10.69 17.71
CA ALA A 135 2.38 -9.84 16.57
C ALA A 135 2.53 -8.37 17.00
N PRO A 136 3.55 -7.65 16.50
CA PRO A 136 3.75 -6.24 16.82
C PRO A 136 2.58 -5.44 16.26
N HIS A 137 2.01 -4.51 17.02
CA HIS A 137 1.05 -3.53 16.49
C HIS A 137 1.43 -2.12 16.94
N TRP A 138 1.33 -1.20 16.00
CA TRP A 138 1.69 0.21 16.17
C TRP A 138 0.45 1.04 16.53
N LYS A 139 0.71 2.26 17.00
CA LYS A 139 -0.36 3.20 17.33
C LYS A 139 -1.19 3.49 16.08
N LEU A 140 -2.51 3.35 16.21
CA LEU A 140 -3.51 3.64 15.18
C LEU A 140 -4.52 4.62 15.77
N ASN A 141 -4.73 5.76 15.13
CA ASN A 141 -5.79 6.68 15.54
C ASN A 141 -6.40 7.37 14.32
N LEU A 142 -7.50 6.84 13.81
CA LEU A 142 -8.18 7.38 12.63
C LEU A 142 -9.24 8.45 12.97
N GLU A 143 -9.60 8.62 14.25
CA GLU A 143 -10.64 9.57 14.68
C GLU A 143 -10.19 11.03 14.60
N GLN A 144 -8.90 11.27 14.47
CA GLN A 144 -8.32 12.61 14.38
C GLN A 144 -7.79 12.82 12.95
N PRO A 145 -8.52 13.55 12.08
CA PRO A 145 -8.13 13.77 10.67
C PRO A 145 -6.79 14.49 10.51
N ASN A 146 -6.42 15.27 11.53
CA ASN A 146 -5.18 16.01 11.70
C ASN A 146 -4.19 15.30 12.63
N SER A 147 -4.49 14.08 13.08
CA SER A 147 -3.48 13.29 13.78
C SER A 147 -2.38 12.87 12.83
N GLU A 148 -1.23 12.62 13.43
CA GLU A 148 -0.05 11.99 12.84
C GLU A 148 -0.37 10.73 12.01
N SER A 149 -1.58 10.15 12.13
CA SER A 149 -2.04 9.00 11.34
C SER A 149 -2.26 9.28 9.85
N PHE A 150 -2.71 10.48 9.46
CA PHE A 150 -3.00 10.79 8.05
C PHE A 150 -2.00 11.73 7.39
N ALA A 151 -1.31 12.61 8.16
CA ALA A 151 -0.55 13.72 7.58
C ALA A 151 0.90 13.91 8.08
N ALA A 152 1.39 13.14 9.05
CA ALA A 152 2.74 13.32 9.61
C ALA A 152 3.47 11.97 9.77
N PRO A 153 4.82 11.93 9.76
CA PRO A 153 5.56 10.68 9.84
C PRO A 153 5.19 9.92 11.12
N GLN A 154 4.61 8.73 10.94
CA GLN A 154 4.34 7.76 12.00
C GLN A 154 5.61 7.46 12.81
N PRO A 155 5.47 7.03 14.09
CA PRO A 155 6.62 6.67 14.93
C PRO A 155 7.37 5.49 14.29
N LEU A 156 8.52 5.82 13.68
CA LEU A 156 9.34 5.07 12.72
C LEU A 156 8.81 5.09 11.28
N ASP A 157 9.57 5.83 10.46
CA ASP A 157 9.54 5.90 9.01
C ASP A 157 9.23 4.52 8.41
N PHE A 158 8.15 4.39 7.64
CA PHE A 158 7.77 3.16 6.96
C PHE A 158 8.92 2.50 6.16
N VAL A 159 9.92 3.29 5.75
CA VAL A 159 11.20 2.82 5.22
C VAL A 159 11.90 1.82 6.16
N PHE A 160 11.79 2.01 7.47
CA PHE A 160 12.27 1.08 8.51
C PHE A 160 11.67 -0.31 8.33
N HIS A 161 10.34 -0.42 8.20
CA HIS A 161 9.66 -1.69 8.01
C HIS A 161 10.12 -2.36 6.72
N ARG A 162 10.12 -1.61 5.60
CA ARG A 162 10.63 -2.12 4.31
C ARG A 162 12.04 -2.69 4.44
N ASN A 163 12.94 -1.94 5.06
CA ASN A 163 14.33 -2.34 5.21
C ASN A 163 14.51 -3.55 6.13
N LEU A 164 13.75 -3.63 7.22
CA LEU A 164 13.74 -4.81 8.08
C LEU A 164 13.30 -6.07 7.33
N HIS A 165 12.17 -6.01 6.61
CA HIS A 165 11.68 -7.17 5.87
C HIS A 165 12.62 -7.58 4.73
N ARG A 166 13.28 -6.61 4.07
CA ARG A 166 14.33 -6.85 3.08
C ARG A 166 15.55 -7.56 3.67
N LEU A 167 15.99 -7.16 4.87
CA LEU A 167 17.08 -7.82 5.59
C LEU A 167 16.74 -9.25 5.98
N ILE A 168 15.52 -9.48 6.48
CA ILE A 168 15.07 -10.83 6.84
C ILE A 168 14.96 -11.72 5.59
N ALA A 169 14.44 -11.18 4.48
CA ALA A 169 14.39 -11.89 3.20
C ALA A 169 15.80 -12.26 2.70
N LEU A 170 16.75 -11.34 2.81
CA LEU A 170 18.15 -11.57 2.44
C LEU A 170 18.75 -12.74 3.24
N ASP A 171 18.57 -12.75 4.56
CA ASP A 171 19.03 -13.83 5.44
C ASP A 171 18.36 -15.17 5.10
N ALA A 172 17.06 -15.18 4.84
CA ALA A 172 16.34 -16.39 4.42
C ALA A 172 16.90 -16.97 3.09
N LEU A 173 17.22 -16.11 2.12
CA LEU A 173 17.82 -16.53 0.85
C LEU A 173 19.26 -17.04 1.03
N ASP A 174 20.06 -16.42 1.90
CA ASP A 174 21.40 -16.91 2.23
C ASP A 174 21.36 -18.29 2.89
N LYS A 175 20.48 -18.46 3.89
CA LYS A 175 20.24 -19.75 4.54
C LYS A 175 19.75 -20.81 3.55
N THR A 176 18.89 -20.45 2.60
CA THR A 176 18.47 -21.34 1.50
C THR A 176 19.66 -21.81 0.67
N ARG A 177 20.58 -20.90 0.29
CA ARG A 177 21.78 -21.24 -0.48
C ARG A 177 22.72 -22.19 0.29
N GLN A 178 22.78 -22.03 1.61
CA GLN A 178 23.55 -22.89 2.49
C GLN A 178 22.88 -24.25 2.78
N ASN A 179 21.75 -24.55 2.13
CA ASN A 179 20.91 -25.74 2.37
C ASN A 179 20.42 -25.84 3.84
N LYS A 180 20.24 -24.69 4.50
CA LYS A 180 19.67 -24.58 5.85
C LYS A 180 18.18 -24.24 5.75
N ASP A 181 17.41 -25.11 5.10
CA ASP A 181 16.01 -24.85 4.73
C ASP A 181 15.12 -24.50 5.94
N ASP A 182 15.27 -25.21 7.08
CA ASP A 182 14.47 -24.95 8.29
C ASP A 182 14.75 -23.55 8.87
N ALA A 183 16.02 -23.13 8.86
CA ALA A 183 16.41 -21.80 9.33
C ALA A 183 15.93 -20.70 8.36
N ALA A 184 15.96 -20.95 7.05
CA ALA A 184 15.41 -20.05 6.05
C ALA A 184 13.90 -19.88 6.23
N LEU A 185 13.19 -20.98 6.46
CA LEU A 185 11.76 -20.99 6.74
C LEU A 185 11.42 -20.23 8.03
N ARG A 186 12.22 -20.40 9.07
CA ARG A 186 12.08 -19.65 10.32
C ARG A 186 12.19 -18.13 10.11
N ALA A 187 13.23 -17.69 9.39
CA ALA A 187 13.41 -16.28 9.04
C ALA A 187 12.22 -15.75 8.23
N PHE A 188 11.78 -16.51 7.22
CA PHE A 188 10.61 -16.16 6.42
C PHE A 188 9.33 -16.05 7.27
N ALA A 189 9.06 -17.02 8.14
CA ALA A 189 7.89 -17.03 9.03
C ALA A 189 7.91 -15.84 10.00
N ALA A 190 9.08 -15.45 10.50
CA ALA A 190 9.25 -14.26 11.32
C ALA A 190 8.91 -12.98 10.53
N SER A 191 9.39 -12.85 9.29
CA SER A 191 8.99 -11.75 8.38
C SER A 191 7.47 -11.72 8.19
N TRP A 192 6.86 -12.88 7.91
CA TRP A 192 5.42 -12.97 7.70
C TRP A 192 4.63 -12.52 8.94
N LYS A 193 5.02 -12.98 10.13
CA LYS A 193 4.37 -12.63 11.41
C LYS A 193 4.55 -11.15 11.76
N ALA A 194 5.74 -10.59 11.55
CA ALA A 194 5.99 -9.17 11.81
C ALA A 194 5.17 -8.22 10.91
N ALA A 195 4.81 -8.66 9.70
CA ALA A 195 3.98 -7.89 8.78
C ALA A 195 2.46 -7.99 9.07
N GLU A 196 2.04 -8.82 10.03
CA GLU A 196 0.62 -9.12 10.25
C GLU A 196 -0.23 -7.91 10.60
N SER A 197 0.26 -7.01 11.46
CA SER A 197 -0.48 -5.80 11.80
C SER A 197 -0.53 -4.80 10.66
N LEU A 198 0.50 -4.72 9.80
CA LEU A 198 0.46 -3.87 8.61
C LEU A 198 -0.63 -4.33 7.63
N ARG A 199 -0.82 -5.64 7.46
CA ARG A 199 -1.91 -6.20 6.64
C ARG A 199 -3.30 -5.78 7.14
N GLN A 200 -3.45 -5.61 8.45
CA GLN A 200 -4.73 -5.29 9.10
C GLN A 200 -5.01 -3.77 9.16
N ARG A 201 -4.03 -2.93 8.81
CA ARG A 201 -4.13 -1.48 8.87
C ARG A 201 -4.77 -0.91 7.61
N PRO A 202 -5.84 -0.12 7.68
CA PRO A 202 -6.52 0.36 6.47
C PRO A 202 -5.85 1.57 5.82
N GLU A 203 -4.87 2.21 6.46
CA GLU A 203 -4.31 3.45 5.95
C GLU A 203 -3.50 3.24 4.67
N LEU A 204 -3.64 4.15 3.71
CA LEU A 204 -2.96 4.10 2.42
C LEU A 204 -1.44 3.88 2.56
N THR A 205 -0.80 4.59 3.47
CA THR A 205 0.65 4.48 3.70
C THR A 205 1.02 3.08 4.18
N ALA A 206 0.42 2.61 5.28
CA ALA A 206 0.64 1.27 5.82
C ALA A 206 0.38 0.16 4.78
N GLN A 207 -0.60 0.39 3.91
CA GLN A 207 -0.96 -0.52 2.84
C GLN A 207 0.04 -0.54 1.66
N ILE A 208 0.57 0.61 1.27
CA ILE A 208 1.68 0.68 0.30
C ILE A 208 2.90 -0.09 0.84
N ASP A 209 3.19 0.04 2.13
CA ASP A 209 4.28 -0.70 2.77
C ASP A 209 4.03 -2.19 2.81
N ASN A 210 2.82 -2.57 3.21
CA ASN A 210 2.40 -3.96 3.20
C ASN A 210 2.52 -4.58 1.80
N PHE A 211 2.15 -3.85 0.75
CA PHE A 211 2.33 -4.28 -0.64
C PHE A 211 3.80 -4.59 -0.95
N ILE A 212 4.72 -3.64 -0.70
CA ILE A 212 6.16 -3.81 -0.95
C ILE A 212 6.75 -4.99 -0.13
N ILE A 213 6.30 -5.15 1.11
CA ILE A 213 6.73 -6.24 2.00
C ILE A 213 6.23 -7.58 1.47
N ALA A 214 4.97 -7.65 1.04
CA ALA A 214 4.36 -8.87 0.50
C ALA A 214 5.06 -9.30 -0.80
N GLU A 215 5.33 -8.38 -1.73
CA GLU A 215 6.12 -8.69 -2.94
C GLU A 215 7.48 -9.30 -2.58
N THR A 216 8.19 -8.68 -1.63
CA THR A 216 9.48 -9.18 -1.15
C THR A 216 9.36 -10.60 -0.58
N GLN A 217 8.29 -10.87 0.19
CA GLN A 217 8.01 -12.18 0.77
C GLN A 217 7.71 -13.23 -0.30
N LEU A 218 6.87 -12.91 -1.28
CA LEU A 218 6.52 -13.82 -2.38
C LEU A 218 7.75 -14.16 -3.23
N GLN A 219 8.56 -13.17 -3.59
CA GLN A 219 9.83 -13.38 -4.29
C GLN A 219 10.78 -14.27 -3.49
N THR A 220 10.86 -14.09 -2.18
CA THR A 220 11.68 -14.93 -1.29
C THR A 220 11.24 -16.40 -1.33
N LEU A 221 9.94 -16.66 -1.18
CA LEU A 221 9.37 -18.01 -1.23
C LEU A 221 9.66 -18.73 -2.55
N ARG A 222 9.58 -18.00 -3.68
CA ARG A 222 9.88 -18.55 -5.00
C ARG A 222 11.31 -19.04 -5.16
N GLN A 223 12.23 -18.65 -4.28
CA GLN A 223 13.63 -19.06 -4.35
C GLN A 223 14.02 -20.10 -3.31
N MET A 224 13.20 -20.25 -2.26
CA MET A 224 13.37 -21.29 -1.26
C MET A 224 13.21 -22.69 -1.88
N LYS A 225 14.00 -23.66 -1.40
CA LYS A 225 14.08 -25.02 -1.97
C LYS A 225 13.08 -26.00 -1.38
N ARG A 226 12.84 -25.93 -0.07
CA ARG A 226 11.93 -26.80 0.69
C ARG A 226 10.92 -25.99 1.47
N VAL A 227 9.94 -25.43 0.76
CA VAL A 227 8.83 -24.72 1.36
C VAL A 227 7.73 -25.73 1.73
N PRO A 228 7.24 -25.74 2.98
CA PRO A 228 6.14 -26.61 3.37
C PRO A 228 4.83 -26.32 2.60
N PRO A 229 4.00 -27.34 2.32
CA PRO A 229 2.76 -27.17 1.53
C PRO A 229 1.76 -26.16 2.11
N GLU A 230 1.73 -25.95 3.42
CA GLU A 230 0.82 -24.98 4.05
C GLU A 230 1.05 -23.54 3.55
N TRP A 231 2.26 -23.21 3.10
CA TRP A 231 2.53 -21.90 2.51
C TRP A 231 1.93 -21.72 1.12
N GLU A 232 1.62 -22.79 0.39
CA GLU A 232 0.87 -22.70 -0.88
C GLU A 232 -0.52 -22.07 -0.66
N ILE A 233 -1.13 -22.35 0.50
CA ILE A 233 -2.45 -21.84 0.88
C ILE A 233 -2.31 -20.51 1.63
N ARG A 234 -1.36 -20.43 2.56
CA ARG A 234 -1.23 -19.28 3.46
C ARG A 234 -0.98 -17.95 2.74
N ILE A 235 -0.22 -17.94 1.65
CA ILE A 235 0.04 -16.73 0.86
C ILE A 235 -1.17 -16.24 0.06
N LEU A 236 -2.22 -17.04 -0.02
CA LEU A 236 -3.50 -16.72 -0.65
C LEU A 236 -4.55 -16.27 0.37
N GLU A 237 -4.29 -16.40 1.68
CA GLU A 237 -5.21 -15.95 2.74
C GLU A 237 -5.53 -14.45 2.69
N PRO A 238 -4.56 -13.54 2.39
CA PRO A 238 -4.87 -12.13 2.28
C PRO A 238 -5.82 -11.82 1.11
N ASP A 239 -6.98 -11.25 1.41
CA ASP A 239 -7.90 -10.70 0.40
C ASP A 239 -7.44 -9.30 -0.01
N TYR A 240 -6.52 -9.24 -0.97
CA TYR A 240 -5.97 -7.98 -1.50
C TYR A 240 -7.02 -7.10 -2.16
N ARG A 241 -8.08 -7.69 -2.75
CA ARG A 241 -9.18 -6.95 -3.36
C ARG A 241 -9.95 -6.18 -2.29
N ARG A 242 -10.39 -6.88 -1.24
CA ARG A 242 -11.07 -6.25 -0.11
C ARG A 242 -10.19 -5.22 0.56
N THR A 243 -8.92 -5.56 0.79
CA THR A 243 -7.97 -4.66 1.47
C THR A 243 -7.75 -3.36 0.69
N GLY A 244 -7.50 -3.46 -0.62
CA GLY A 244 -7.36 -2.30 -1.48
C GLY A 244 -8.63 -1.45 -1.53
N LEU A 245 -9.81 -2.07 -1.55
CA LEU A 245 -11.07 -1.35 -1.59
C LEU A 245 -11.33 -0.60 -0.29
N GLU A 246 -11.09 -1.24 0.84
CA GLU A 246 -11.27 -0.65 2.16
C GLU A 246 -10.29 0.50 2.41
N MET A 247 -9.05 0.37 1.94
CA MET A 247 -8.07 1.44 1.95
C MET A 247 -8.55 2.66 1.14
N LEU A 248 -9.04 2.43 -0.08
CA LEU A 248 -9.57 3.50 -0.93
C LEU A 248 -10.78 4.18 -0.28
N GLN A 249 -11.69 3.39 0.26
CA GLN A 249 -12.86 3.90 0.98
C GLN A 249 -12.45 4.78 2.15
N LEU A 250 -11.47 4.35 2.95
CA LEU A 250 -10.97 5.12 4.08
C LEU A 250 -10.30 6.42 3.62
N GLU A 251 -9.43 6.36 2.60
CA GLU A 251 -8.69 7.54 2.12
C GLU A 251 -9.64 8.61 1.57
N TYR A 252 -10.58 8.23 0.70
CA TYR A 252 -11.58 9.15 0.18
C TYR A 252 -12.49 9.70 1.29
N SER A 253 -12.90 8.86 2.23
CA SER A 253 -13.72 9.24 3.39
C SER A 253 -12.98 10.19 4.35
N ALA A 254 -11.68 10.00 4.52
CA ALA A 254 -10.81 10.88 5.31
C ALA A 254 -10.66 12.25 4.64
N VAL A 255 -10.42 12.29 3.32
CA VAL A 255 -10.37 13.56 2.57
C VAL A 255 -11.71 14.29 2.64
N HIS A 256 -12.83 13.57 2.47
CA HIS A 256 -14.17 14.12 2.64
C HIS A 256 -14.36 14.76 4.02
N SER A 257 -14.04 14.03 5.08
CA SER A 257 -14.21 14.51 6.46
C SER A 257 -13.28 15.69 6.77
N SER A 258 -12.07 15.68 6.21
CA SER A 258 -11.08 16.75 6.39
C SER A 258 -11.53 18.08 5.79
N ALA A 259 -12.42 18.06 4.79
CA ALA A 259 -12.93 19.28 4.15
C ALA A 259 -13.58 20.23 5.16
N PHE A 260 -14.06 19.70 6.28
CA PHE A 260 -14.81 20.45 7.26
C PHE A 260 -14.01 20.83 8.51
N VAL A 261 -12.71 20.48 8.56
CA VAL A 261 -11.83 20.93 9.63
C VAL A 261 -11.58 22.43 9.47
N PRO A 262 -11.90 23.28 10.48
CA PRO A 262 -11.75 24.72 10.37
C PRO A 262 -10.32 25.11 10.01
N MET A 263 -10.17 25.78 8.87
CA MET A 263 -8.87 26.26 8.38
C MET A 263 -8.17 27.24 9.35
N SER A 264 -8.90 27.77 10.33
CA SER A 264 -8.34 28.57 11.43
C SER A 264 -7.27 27.83 12.24
N GLU A 265 -7.22 26.50 12.17
CA GLU A 265 -6.17 25.67 12.78
C GLU A 265 -4.90 25.57 11.91
N TRP A 266 -4.99 25.86 10.61
CA TRP A 266 -3.92 25.61 9.63
C TRP A 266 -2.98 26.79 9.39
N GLY A 267 -3.25 27.96 10.00
CA GLY A 267 -2.37 29.10 9.79
C GLY A 267 -2.91 30.42 10.33
N ARG A 268 -2.82 30.62 11.64
CA ARG A 268 -2.62 31.98 12.16
C ARG A 268 -1.18 32.39 11.90
N ALA A 269 -0.83 32.68 10.65
CA ALA A 269 0.41 33.40 10.40
C ALA A 269 0.23 34.79 11.01
N GLU A 270 1.01 35.11 12.06
CA GLU A 270 0.90 36.34 12.85
C GLU A 270 1.03 37.63 12.00
N ASN A 271 1.50 37.51 10.76
CA ASN A 271 1.77 38.62 9.85
C ASN A 271 0.72 38.84 8.73
N ASN A 272 -0.40 38.12 8.72
CA ASN A 272 -1.43 38.32 7.69
C ASN A 272 -2.24 39.60 7.91
N THR A 273 -2.40 40.42 6.87
CA THR A 273 -3.29 41.60 6.87
C THR A 273 -4.75 41.21 7.12
N ILE A 274 -5.59 42.13 7.62
CA ILE A 274 -7.03 41.89 7.83
C ILE A 274 -7.71 41.35 6.56
N TRP A 275 -7.31 41.81 5.38
CA TRP A 275 -7.82 41.31 4.10
C TRP A 275 -7.36 39.89 3.78
N GLN A 276 -6.10 39.54 4.05
CA GLN A 276 -5.63 38.15 3.91
C GLN A 276 -6.32 37.22 4.91
N GLN A 277 -6.48 37.65 6.15
CA GLN A 277 -7.24 36.92 7.17
C GLN A 277 -8.69 36.73 6.73
N PHE A 278 -9.32 37.74 6.12
CA PHE A 278 -10.66 37.62 5.57
C PHE A 278 -10.72 36.61 4.41
N LEU A 279 -9.81 36.70 3.44
CA LEU A 279 -9.78 35.78 2.29
C LEU A 279 -9.52 34.34 2.73
N VAL A 280 -8.57 34.12 3.64
CA VAL A 280 -8.25 32.82 4.24
C VAL A 280 -9.40 32.29 5.11
N ALA A 281 -10.11 33.15 5.84
CA ALA A 281 -11.19 32.71 6.72
C ALA A 281 -12.54 32.50 6.00
N ARG A 282 -12.75 33.12 4.83
CA ARG A 282 -14.09 33.19 4.20
C ARG A 282 -14.16 32.74 2.75
N VAL A 283 -13.11 32.91 1.95
CA VAL A 283 -13.15 32.62 0.51
C VAL A 283 -12.41 31.33 0.18
N LEU A 284 -11.16 31.19 0.64
CA LEU A 284 -10.36 29.98 0.43
C LEU A 284 -11.01 28.70 0.98
N PRO A 285 -11.67 28.69 2.16
CA PRO A 285 -12.29 27.48 2.69
C PRO A 285 -13.39 26.95 1.78
N VAL A 286 -14.21 27.83 1.22
CA VAL A 286 -15.30 27.40 0.33
C VAL A 286 -14.75 26.74 -0.93
N PHE A 287 -13.69 27.31 -1.50
CA PHE A 287 -13.06 26.75 -2.70
C PHE A 287 -12.41 25.39 -2.41
N GLU A 288 -11.61 25.30 -1.33
CA GLU A 288 -11.00 24.04 -0.90
C GLU A 288 -12.03 22.97 -0.54
N ILE A 289 -13.12 23.34 0.15
CA ILE A 289 -14.21 22.40 0.46
C ILE A 289 -14.79 21.86 -0.84
N ASN A 290 -15.09 22.72 -1.83
CA ASN A 290 -15.63 22.25 -3.10
C ASN A 290 -14.66 21.33 -3.85
N GLN A 291 -13.35 21.61 -3.83
CA GLN A 291 -12.36 20.71 -4.41
C GLN A 291 -12.30 19.35 -3.71
N ARG A 292 -12.36 19.33 -2.37
CA ARG A 292 -12.38 18.08 -1.60
C ARG A 292 -13.69 17.31 -1.80
N LEU A 293 -14.81 18.00 -1.96
CA LEU A 293 -16.10 17.40 -2.34
C LEU A 293 -16.04 16.80 -3.75
N ASP A 294 -15.44 17.50 -4.72
CA ASP A 294 -15.26 16.97 -6.08
C ASP A 294 -14.36 15.72 -6.08
N PHE A 295 -13.27 15.77 -5.31
CA PHE A 295 -12.39 14.63 -5.11
C PHE A 295 -13.12 13.45 -4.46
N SER A 296 -13.86 13.69 -3.38
CA SER A 296 -14.63 12.64 -2.71
C SER A 296 -15.73 12.07 -3.62
N ALA A 297 -16.38 12.89 -4.46
CA ALA A 297 -17.35 12.41 -5.44
C ALA A 297 -16.71 11.52 -6.52
N ALA A 298 -15.52 11.86 -6.99
CA ALA A 298 -14.72 10.97 -7.85
C ALA A 298 -14.34 9.68 -7.12
N GLY A 299 -14.05 9.78 -5.82
CA GLY A 299 -13.82 8.64 -4.94
C GLY A 299 -15.02 7.69 -4.87
N VAL A 300 -16.24 8.20 -4.66
CA VAL A 300 -17.48 7.39 -4.66
C VAL A 300 -17.61 6.60 -5.95
N ARG A 301 -17.50 7.29 -7.10
CA ARG A 301 -17.63 6.66 -8.42
C ARG A 301 -16.56 5.59 -8.64
N THR A 302 -15.34 5.87 -8.21
CA THR A 302 -14.22 4.92 -8.28
C THR A 302 -14.50 3.69 -7.44
N VAL A 303 -14.89 3.85 -6.17
CA VAL A 303 -15.23 2.74 -5.28
C VAL A 303 -16.40 1.92 -5.84
N ALA A 304 -17.46 2.58 -6.34
CA ALA A 304 -18.60 1.91 -6.98
C ALA A 304 -18.17 1.04 -8.17
N TYR A 305 -17.33 1.60 -9.03
CA TYR A 305 -16.79 0.90 -10.18
C TYR A 305 -15.95 -0.31 -9.77
N LEU A 306 -15.01 -0.13 -8.83
CA LEU A 306 -14.13 -1.20 -8.36
C LEU A 306 -14.87 -2.31 -7.62
N GLN A 307 -15.94 -1.99 -6.89
CA GLN A 307 -16.81 -2.97 -6.24
C GLN A 307 -17.45 -3.94 -7.24
N GLN A 308 -17.78 -3.47 -8.43
CA GLN A 308 -18.45 -4.23 -9.48
C GLN A 308 -17.48 -4.90 -10.47
N THR A 309 -16.20 -4.55 -10.37
CA THR A 309 -15.18 -4.98 -11.32
C THR A 309 -14.27 -6.02 -10.67
N ASP A 310 -13.95 -7.07 -11.42
CA ASP A 310 -12.94 -8.07 -11.04
C ASP A 310 -11.56 -7.54 -11.46
N PHE A 311 -10.49 -7.95 -10.79
CA PHE A 311 -9.12 -7.49 -11.11
C PHE A 311 -8.78 -7.67 -12.60
N CYS A 312 -9.24 -8.75 -13.21
CA CYS A 312 -8.90 -9.10 -14.59
C CYS A 312 -9.76 -8.38 -15.65
N SER A 313 -10.83 -7.70 -15.25
CA SER A 313 -11.70 -6.91 -16.14
C SER A 313 -11.61 -5.40 -15.90
N PHE A 314 -10.71 -4.98 -15.01
CA PHE A 314 -10.46 -3.58 -14.69
C PHE A 314 -9.90 -2.81 -15.90
N ASP A 315 -10.58 -1.71 -16.26
CA ASP A 315 -10.10 -0.77 -17.26
C ASP A 315 -9.19 0.27 -16.61
N ARG A 316 -7.89 0.18 -16.90
CA ARG A 316 -6.88 1.13 -16.42
C ARG A 316 -7.14 2.57 -16.88
N LYS A 317 -7.88 2.75 -17.99
CA LYS A 317 -8.27 4.08 -18.48
C LYS A 317 -9.49 4.62 -17.77
N PHE A 318 -10.12 3.86 -16.87
CA PHE A 318 -11.15 4.40 -16.03
C PHE A 318 -10.56 5.50 -15.15
N SER A 319 -10.85 6.75 -15.52
CA SER A 319 -10.67 7.88 -14.65
C SER A 319 -12.03 8.15 -13.99
N GLY A 320 -12.13 7.86 -12.69
CA GLY A 320 -13.27 8.37 -11.88
C GLY A 320 -13.33 9.92 -11.87
N PHE A 321 -12.22 10.53 -12.30
CA PHE A 321 -12.05 11.94 -12.58
C PHE A 321 -12.39 12.22 -14.06
N ASP A 322 -13.40 13.04 -14.28
CA ASP A 322 -13.56 13.67 -15.59
C ASP A 322 -12.38 14.64 -15.79
N ASP A 323 -11.82 14.67 -17.01
CA ASP A 323 -10.80 15.65 -17.44
C ASP A 323 -11.20 17.10 -17.12
N THR A 324 -12.48 17.37 -16.88
CA THR A 324 -13.05 18.67 -16.51
C THR A 324 -12.63 19.16 -15.12
N THR A 325 -12.19 18.27 -14.22
CA THR A 325 -11.68 18.65 -12.89
C THR A 325 -10.28 19.31 -12.93
N SER A 326 -9.60 19.26 -14.09
CA SER A 326 -8.27 19.85 -14.32
C SER A 326 -8.26 21.37 -14.50
N GLY A 327 -9.41 22.00 -14.75
CA GLY A 327 -9.50 23.42 -15.14
C GLY A 327 -9.06 24.44 -14.09
N ASN A 328 -8.89 24.05 -12.82
CA ASN A 328 -8.54 24.94 -11.71
C ASN A 328 -7.17 24.62 -11.08
N GLY A 329 -6.16 24.29 -11.91
CA GLY A 329 -4.78 24.02 -11.48
C GLY A 329 -4.04 25.17 -10.76
N PHE A 330 -4.70 26.27 -10.43
CA PHE A 330 -4.10 27.46 -9.82
C PHE A 330 -3.86 27.32 -8.30
N PHE A 331 -4.58 26.44 -7.59
CA PHE A 331 -4.53 26.36 -6.11
C PHE A 331 -4.00 25.03 -5.57
N GLY A 332 -3.12 24.39 -6.33
CA GLY A 332 -2.56 23.09 -5.99
C GLY A 332 -3.52 22.00 -6.39
N HIS A 333 -3.09 21.10 -7.26
CA HIS A 333 -3.58 19.75 -7.13
C HIS A 333 -3.00 19.27 -5.80
N PRO A 334 -3.83 18.94 -4.80
CA PRO A 334 -3.35 18.07 -3.75
C PRO A 334 -2.73 16.88 -4.49
N ILE A 335 -1.60 16.41 -4.00
CA ILE A 335 -0.92 15.22 -4.54
C ILE A 335 -1.84 14.04 -4.19
N TYR A 336 -2.98 14.00 -4.85
CA TYR A 336 -3.89 12.90 -4.87
C TYR A 336 -3.15 11.91 -5.74
N ILE A 337 -2.31 11.11 -5.08
CA ILE A 337 -1.74 9.89 -5.61
C ILE A 337 -2.84 9.26 -6.44
N ASN A 338 -2.54 8.81 -7.66
CA ASN A 338 -3.53 8.19 -8.51
C ASN A 338 -4.01 6.90 -7.82
N LEU A 339 -4.98 7.01 -6.91
CA LEU A 339 -5.33 5.95 -5.96
C LEU A 339 -5.87 4.73 -6.70
N ILE A 340 -6.45 4.96 -7.89
CA ILE A 340 -6.84 3.89 -8.78
C ILE A 340 -5.65 3.15 -9.41
N GLU A 341 -4.48 3.77 -9.58
CA GLU A 341 -3.25 3.02 -9.93
C GLU A 341 -2.86 2.07 -8.78
N LYS A 342 -3.14 2.43 -7.52
CA LYS A 342 -2.90 1.52 -6.39
C LYS A 342 -3.79 0.29 -6.41
N TRP A 343 -4.97 0.38 -7.03
CA TRP A 343 -5.79 -0.81 -7.28
C TRP A 343 -5.09 -1.83 -8.18
N GLN A 344 -4.35 -1.35 -9.20
CA GLN A 344 -3.55 -2.21 -10.05
C GLN A 344 -2.43 -2.88 -9.27
N ASP A 345 -1.73 -2.16 -8.38
CA ASP A 345 -0.70 -2.75 -7.51
C ASP A 345 -1.28 -3.94 -6.71
N TYR A 346 -2.48 -3.82 -6.12
CA TYR A 346 -3.12 -4.94 -5.42
C TYR A 346 -3.52 -6.10 -6.33
N ALA A 347 -3.96 -5.80 -7.55
CA ALA A 347 -4.31 -6.81 -8.54
C ALA A 347 -3.06 -7.61 -8.96
N GLU A 348 -1.94 -6.92 -9.17
CA GLU A 348 -0.64 -7.51 -9.44
C GLU A 348 -0.15 -8.35 -8.27
N LEU A 349 -0.25 -7.86 -7.03
CA LEU A 349 0.14 -8.63 -5.84
C LEU A 349 -0.71 -9.89 -5.65
N ALA A 350 -2.02 -9.80 -5.88
CA ALA A 350 -2.90 -10.97 -5.82
C ALA A 350 -2.47 -12.02 -6.86
N PHE A 351 -2.21 -11.58 -8.09
CA PHE A 351 -1.71 -12.45 -9.15
C PHE A 351 -0.34 -13.05 -8.81
N ASP A 352 0.57 -12.26 -8.24
CA ASP A 352 1.88 -12.69 -7.79
C ASP A 352 1.77 -13.75 -6.67
N SER A 353 0.82 -13.59 -5.75
CA SER A 353 0.49 -14.58 -4.73
C SER A 353 0.00 -15.90 -5.34
N GLU A 354 -0.94 -15.84 -6.29
CA GLU A 354 -1.47 -17.03 -6.99
C GLU A 354 -0.37 -17.77 -7.76
N LEU A 355 0.41 -17.04 -8.55
CA LEU A 355 1.57 -17.55 -9.27
C LEU A 355 2.60 -18.19 -8.32
N THR A 356 2.89 -17.57 -7.19
CA THR A 356 3.80 -18.13 -6.18
C THR A 356 3.28 -19.47 -5.67
N SER A 357 1.98 -19.57 -5.39
CA SER A 357 1.34 -20.82 -4.98
C SER A 357 1.52 -21.92 -6.03
N GLN A 358 1.29 -21.59 -7.31
CA GLN A 358 1.52 -22.53 -8.42
C GLN A 358 2.97 -22.98 -8.54
N LEU A 359 3.93 -22.04 -8.39
CA LEU A 359 5.36 -22.35 -8.41
C LEU A 359 5.77 -23.27 -7.26
N LEU A 360 5.28 -23.02 -6.05
CA LEU A 360 5.56 -23.87 -4.88
C LEU A 360 5.01 -25.28 -5.08
N ARG A 361 3.77 -25.38 -5.60
CA ARG A 361 3.14 -26.66 -5.93
C ARG A 361 3.92 -27.43 -6.99
N ALA A 362 4.28 -26.77 -8.09
CA ALA A 362 5.06 -27.36 -9.17
C ALA A 362 6.43 -27.87 -8.67
N LYS A 363 7.14 -27.10 -7.84
CA LYS A 363 8.41 -27.54 -7.23
C LYS A 363 8.28 -28.81 -6.40
N ARG A 364 7.19 -28.94 -5.64
CA ARG A 364 6.91 -30.14 -4.85
C ARG A 364 6.60 -31.32 -5.76
N GLN A 365 5.74 -31.11 -6.76
CA GLN A 365 5.28 -32.13 -7.69
C GLN A 365 6.32 -32.54 -8.72
N ALA A 366 7.33 -31.72 -9.02
CA ALA A 366 8.43 -32.07 -9.94
C ALA A 366 9.21 -33.33 -9.49
N THR A 367 9.06 -33.75 -8.22
CA THR A 367 9.62 -35.02 -7.73
C THR A 367 8.69 -36.23 -7.95
N GLN A 368 7.46 -36.01 -8.40
CA GLN A 368 6.37 -37.00 -8.44
C GLN A 368 5.62 -37.07 -9.79
N LEU A 369 5.69 -36.03 -10.63
CA LEU A 369 4.97 -35.97 -11.90
C LEU A 369 5.62 -36.90 -12.94
N SER A 370 4.79 -37.73 -13.56
CA SER A 370 5.14 -38.53 -14.73
C SER A 370 4.40 -37.97 -15.96
N GLY A 371 4.87 -36.85 -16.50
CA GLY A 371 4.40 -36.31 -17.79
C GLY A 371 2.94 -35.86 -17.89
N GLU A 372 2.16 -35.81 -16.81
CA GLU A 372 0.78 -35.29 -16.83
C GLU A 372 0.76 -33.76 -16.79
N THR A 373 -0.03 -33.15 -17.68
CA THR A 373 -0.31 -31.71 -17.65
C THR A 373 -1.45 -31.43 -16.67
N ALA A 374 -1.17 -30.69 -15.61
CA ALA A 374 -2.20 -30.20 -14.70
C ALA A 374 -2.72 -28.85 -15.20
N ALA A 375 -4.04 -28.67 -15.19
CA ALA A 375 -4.68 -27.39 -15.47
C ALA A 375 -5.56 -27.00 -14.28
N GLU A 376 -5.36 -25.80 -13.74
CA GLU A 376 -6.13 -25.27 -12.61
C GLU A 376 -6.76 -23.93 -12.98
N GLN A 377 -8.03 -23.77 -12.60
CA GLN A 377 -8.76 -22.53 -12.80
C GLN A 377 -8.16 -21.42 -11.93
N SER A 378 -7.95 -20.22 -12.50
CA SER A 378 -7.48 -19.10 -11.69
C SER A 378 -8.54 -18.62 -10.72
N ASN A 379 -8.14 -18.35 -9.48
CA ASN A 379 -9.01 -17.78 -8.46
C ASN A 379 -9.29 -16.29 -8.70
N LEU A 380 -8.41 -15.59 -9.43
CA LEU A 380 -8.54 -14.16 -9.72
C LEU A 380 -9.26 -13.92 -11.04
N CYS A 381 -8.93 -14.69 -12.07
CA CYS A 381 -9.47 -14.53 -13.42
C CYS A 381 -10.33 -15.75 -13.79
N LYS A 382 -11.66 -15.60 -13.68
CA LYS A 382 -12.66 -16.67 -13.95
C LYS A 382 -12.54 -17.32 -15.34
N ASP A 383 -11.98 -16.61 -16.32
CA ASP A 383 -11.82 -17.09 -17.70
C ASP A 383 -10.38 -17.53 -18.03
N SER A 384 -9.50 -17.65 -17.02
CA SER A 384 -8.09 -18.01 -17.19
C SER A 384 -7.69 -19.19 -16.34
N ARG A 385 -6.71 -19.96 -16.79
CA ARG A 385 -6.20 -21.13 -16.09
C ARG A 385 -4.67 -21.12 -16.06
N TRP A 386 -4.14 -21.73 -15.02
CA TRP A 386 -2.73 -22.11 -14.93
C TRP A 386 -2.55 -23.49 -15.54
N THR A 387 -1.56 -23.65 -16.41
CA THR A 387 -1.15 -24.95 -16.93
C THR A 387 0.27 -25.24 -16.47
N ILE A 388 0.47 -26.42 -15.89
CA ILE A 388 1.78 -26.92 -15.43
C ILE A 388 2.10 -28.14 -16.29
N ALA A 389 3.17 -28.07 -17.07
CA ALA A 389 3.60 -29.13 -17.98
C ALA A 389 5.10 -29.39 -17.85
N GLU A 390 5.50 -30.65 -17.94
CA GLU A 390 6.91 -31.05 -18.03
C GLU A 390 7.38 -31.02 -19.49
N THR A 391 8.53 -30.42 -19.74
CA THR A 391 9.17 -30.37 -21.06
C THR A 391 10.08 -31.58 -21.26
N ARG A 392 10.51 -31.84 -22.50
CA ARG A 392 11.32 -33.02 -22.86
C ARG A 392 12.70 -33.07 -22.17
N ASP A 393 13.19 -31.94 -21.70
CA ASP A 393 14.44 -31.80 -20.94
C ASP A 393 14.24 -31.97 -19.42
N GLY A 394 13.03 -32.31 -18.96
CA GLY A 394 12.67 -32.46 -17.55
C GLY A 394 12.40 -31.13 -16.83
N SER A 395 12.46 -29.99 -17.53
CA SER A 395 12.03 -28.72 -16.94
C SER A 395 10.50 -28.69 -16.75
N THR A 396 10.01 -27.94 -15.77
CA THR A 396 8.57 -27.70 -15.58
C THR A 396 8.23 -26.29 -16.06
N VAL A 397 7.28 -26.19 -16.99
CA VAL A 397 6.75 -24.92 -17.48
C VAL A 397 5.39 -24.65 -16.83
N ILE A 398 5.25 -23.47 -16.24
CA ILE A 398 4.00 -22.93 -15.72
C ILE A 398 3.57 -21.79 -16.63
N GLU A 399 2.39 -21.88 -17.20
CA GLU A 399 1.87 -20.88 -18.14
C GLU A 399 0.47 -20.43 -17.74
N PHE A 400 0.22 -19.13 -17.87
CA PHE A 400 -1.09 -18.54 -17.68
C PHE A 400 -1.80 -18.39 -19.02
N SER A 401 -2.95 -19.05 -19.19
CA SER A 401 -3.58 -19.26 -20.51
C SER A 401 -4.05 -17.98 -21.22
N ARG A 402 -4.25 -16.88 -20.49
CA ARG A 402 -4.75 -15.62 -21.07
C ARG A 402 -4.29 -14.44 -20.23
N ALA A 403 -3.36 -13.67 -20.75
CA ALA A 403 -3.01 -12.38 -20.16
C ALA A 403 -4.25 -11.49 -20.08
N ALA A 404 -4.70 -11.14 -18.87
CA ALA A 404 -5.63 -10.03 -18.71
C ALA A 404 -4.99 -8.74 -19.24
N GLU A 405 -5.78 -7.77 -19.71
CA GLU A 405 -5.25 -6.46 -20.14
C GLU A 405 -4.38 -5.83 -19.06
N LEU A 406 -4.80 -6.00 -17.80
CA LEU A 406 -4.05 -5.63 -16.60
C LEU A 406 -2.60 -6.13 -16.61
N LEU A 407 -2.38 -7.40 -16.99
CA LEU A 407 -1.08 -8.05 -16.93
C LEU A 407 -0.21 -7.75 -18.16
N LYS A 408 -0.70 -7.01 -19.16
CA LYS A 408 0.13 -6.67 -20.33
C LYS A 408 1.25 -5.68 -20.01
N ASN A 409 1.13 -4.95 -18.90
CA ASN A 409 2.09 -3.92 -18.49
C ASN A 409 2.80 -4.24 -17.17
N THR A 410 2.54 -5.40 -16.57
CA THR A 410 3.26 -5.81 -15.35
C THR A 410 4.62 -6.41 -15.71
N GLU A 411 5.57 -6.34 -14.79
CA GLU A 411 6.85 -7.04 -14.89
C GLU A 411 6.73 -8.52 -14.52
N ILE A 412 5.57 -8.97 -14.00
CA ILE A 412 5.33 -10.38 -13.64
C ILE A 412 5.22 -11.22 -14.92
N PRO A 413 6.11 -12.22 -15.14
CA PRO A 413 6.03 -13.05 -16.32
C PRO A 413 4.81 -13.98 -16.31
N LEU A 414 4.24 -14.20 -17.49
CA LEU A 414 3.08 -15.09 -17.69
C LEU A 414 3.48 -16.54 -17.94
N THR A 415 4.78 -16.77 -18.17
CA THR A 415 5.37 -18.08 -18.37
C THR A 415 6.60 -18.19 -17.50
N TYR A 416 6.67 -19.28 -16.75
CA TYR A 416 7.76 -19.59 -15.85
C TYR A 416 8.34 -20.95 -16.19
N THR A 417 9.67 -21.09 -16.09
CA THR A 417 10.36 -22.35 -16.29
C THR A 417 11.20 -22.69 -15.08
N ILE A 418 10.87 -23.81 -14.43
CA ILE A 418 11.66 -24.41 -13.37
C ILE A 418 12.56 -25.45 -14.03
N LYS A 419 13.88 -25.27 -13.98
CA LYS A 419 14.81 -26.26 -14.52
C LYS A 419 14.76 -27.55 -13.70
N ALA A 420 14.97 -28.68 -14.37
CA ALA A 420 15.22 -29.95 -13.70
C ALA A 420 16.35 -29.79 -12.67
N ARG A 421 16.20 -30.41 -11.48
CA ARG A 421 17.30 -30.48 -10.52
C ARG A 421 18.29 -31.53 -11.02
N ASP A 422 19.54 -31.12 -11.19
CA ASP A 422 20.68 -32.04 -11.41
C ASP A 422 20.92 -32.95 -10.21
#